data_AF-A0A1Y1L257-F1
#
_entry.id   AF-A0A1Y1L257-F1
#
_cell.length_a   1.000
_cell.length_b   1.000
_cell.length_c   1.000
_cell.angle_alpha   90.00
_cell.angle_beta   90.00
_cell.angle_gamma   90.00
#
_symmetry.space_group_name_H-M   'P 1'
#
loop_
_entity.id
_entity.type
_entity.pdbx_description
1 polymer ?
#
loop_
_entity_poly.entity_id
_entity_poly.type
_entity_poly.pdbx_seq_one_letter_code
_entity_poly.pdbx_strand_id
1 'polypeptide(L)'
;NVKKCDISQTLGDTMERHWEEECLSAKTESRKPKFIRAIRKMFLKPYSLYGIELFFQSIILKMVQPLVLAKLIKYFESPRSMGRFEGWAWAIGVIGMAFINVIIIHRTSLGQLRIGMQCRIATCSLIYRKLLRLSKASNDNTAAGQVVNLLSNDLARFDIVPIFLHYIWIMPLQTVIAGVIMYNSVGYAAFAGLVAITIQAVPLQGYLSYLQGKLRLKIANRTDHRVQLMSEITAGIQVIKMYAWEKPFEEMVRIARKLEIDVVAITSYIR
;
A
#
# COMPACT_ATOMS: atom_id res chain seq x y z
N ASN A 1 23.16 0.37 17.21
CA ASN A 1 22.94 -1.03 16.75
C ASN A 1 22.09 -1.10 15.48
N VAL A 2 22.51 -0.44 14.39
CA VAL A 2 21.85 -0.50 13.06
C VAL A 2 22.86 -1.03 12.05
N LYS A 3 22.45 -1.84 11.06
CA LYS A 3 23.35 -2.34 10.01
C LYS A 3 23.95 -1.16 9.25
N LYS A 4 25.23 -1.23 8.86
CA LYS A 4 25.94 -0.13 8.17
C LYS A 4 25.22 0.42 6.92
N CYS A 5 24.50 -0.46 6.21
CA CYS A 5 23.72 -0.11 5.02
C CYS A 5 22.35 0.54 5.32
N ASP A 6 21.92 0.61 6.59
CA ASP A 6 20.66 1.25 7.01
C ASP A 6 20.91 2.55 7.80
N ILE A 7 22.16 3.04 7.83
CA ILE A 7 22.51 4.28 8.53
C ILE A 7 22.01 5.49 7.74
N SER A 8 21.38 6.45 8.44
CA SER A 8 20.80 7.64 7.81
C SER A 8 21.83 8.50 7.08
N GLN A 9 23.05 8.61 7.60
CA GLN A 9 24.14 9.35 6.98
C GLN A 9 24.51 8.78 5.61
N THR A 10 24.81 7.48 5.52
CA THR A 10 25.20 6.84 4.25
C THR A 10 24.08 6.86 3.22
N LEU A 11 22.83 6.63 3.65
CA LEU A 11 21.66 6.72 2.79
C LEU A 11 21.41 8.15 2.29
N GLY A 12 21.52 9.14 3.18
CA GLY A 12 21.37 10.56 2.85
C GLY A 12 22.44 11.06 1.89
N ASP A 13 23.71 10.73 2.15
CA ASP A 13 24.85 11.12 1.30
C ASP A 13 24.71 10.53 -0.11
N THR A 14 24.33 9.26 -0.20
CA THR A 14 24.13 8.58 -1.49
C THR A 14 22.97 9.21 -2.27
N MET A 15 21.89 9.56 -1.58
CA MET A 15 20.71 10.17 -2.20
C MET A 15 20.97 11.61 -2.65
N GLU A 16 21.69 12.41 -1.85
CA GLU A 16 22.11 13.76 -2.22
C GLU A 16 22.98 13.73 -3.48
N ARG A 17 23.97 12.84 -3.54
CA ARG A 17 24.79 12.66 -4.75
C ARG A 17 23.97 12.33 -5.99
N HIS A 18 23.05 11.37 -5.90
CA HIS A 18 22.18 11.03 -7.05
C HIS A 18 21.22 12.15 -7.44
N TRP A 19 20.77 12.96 -6.47
CA TRP A 19 19.95 14.14 -6.73
C TRP A 19 20.74 15.25 -7.42
N GLU A 20 21.98 15.49 -7.01
CA GLU A 20 22.89 16.46 -7.63
C GLU A 20 23.25 16.05 -9.07
N GLU A 21 23.59 14.77 -9.29
CA GLU A 21 23.83 14.21 -10.63
C GLU A 21 22.62 14.41 -11.57
N GLU A 22 21.40 14.21 -11.06
CA GLU A 22 20.15 14.44 -11.82
C GLU A 22 19.91 15.94 -12.08
N CYS A 23 20.23 16.82 -11.13
CA CYS A 23 20.13 18.27 -11.32
C CYS A 23 21.12 18.78 -12.39
N LEU A 24 22.35 18.26 -12.40
CA LEU A 24 23.35 18.58 -13.41
C LEU A 24 22.90 18.09 -14.79
N SER A 25 22.47 16.83 -14.89
CA SER A 25 21.96 16.24 -16.13
C SER A 25 20.74 17.00 -16.67
N ALA A 26 19.84 17.43 -15.77
CA ALA A 26 18.67 18.21 -16.15
C ALA A 26 19.01 19.59 -16.70
N LYS A 27 20.06 20.25 -16.19
CA LYS A 27 20.57 21.52 -16.74
C LYS A 27 21.13 21.33 -18.15
N THR A 28 21.95 20.30 -18.37
CA THR A 28 22.52 19.99 -19.70
C THR A 28 21.43 19.69 -20.72
N GLU A 29 20.40 18.94 -20.32
CA GLU A 29 19.26 18.57 -21.18
C GLU A 29 18.16 19.66 -21.24
N SER A 30 18.38 20.85 -20.65
CA SER A 30 17.39 21.95 -20.59
C SER A 30 15.99 21.51 -20.11
N ARG A 31 15.94 20.60 -19.14
CA ARG A 31 14.69 20.03 -18.59
C ARG A 31 14.58 20.27 -17.08
N LYS A 32 13.38 20.06 -16.55
CA LYS A 32 13.18 20.05 -15.09
C LYS A 32 13.76 18.76 -14.46
N PRO A 33 14.48 18.84 -13.33
CA PRO A 33 14.97 17.66 -12.62
C PRO A 33 13.81 16.86 -12.04
N LYS A 34 13.90 15.53 -12.08
CA LYS A 34 12.84 14.63 -11.62
C LYS A 34 13.34 13.75 -10.48
N PHE A 35 12.78 13.95 -9.29
CA PHE A 35 13.18 13.21 -8.07
C PHE A 35 13.08 11.68 -8.22
N ILE A 36 12.09 11.21 -8.99
CA ILE A 36 11.92 9.79 -9.29
C ILE A 36 13.13 9.16 -9.98
N ARG A 37 13.92 9.94 -10.75
CA ARG A 37 15.15 9.44 -11.39
C ARG A 37 16.25 9.15 -10.36
N ALA A 38 16.40 10.01 -9.36
CA ALA A 38 17.33 9.79 -8.25
C ALA A 38 16.93 8.56 -7.41
N ILE A 39 15.64 8.44 -7.05
CA ILE A 39 15.11 7.25 -6.34
C ILE A 39 15.39 5.98 -7.14
N ARG A 40 15.07 5.97 -8.44
CA ARG A 40 15.30 4.81 -9.30
C ARG A 40 16.79 4.44 -9.36
N LYS A 41 17.68 5.41 -9.50
CA LYS A 41 19.12 5.14 -9.56
C LYS A 41 19.64 4.46 -8.29
N MET A 42 19.11 4.86 -7.13
CA MET A 42 19.49 4.29 -5.83
C MET A 42 18.86 2.91 -5.56
N PHE A 43 17.55 2.76 -5.78
CA PHE A 43 16.79 1.62 -5.28
C PHE A 43 16.37 0.60 -6.34
N LEU A 44 16.42 0.91 -7.64
CA LEU A 44 15.87 0.04 -8.67
C LEU A 44 16.55 -1.33 -8.73
N LYS A 45 17.88 -1.39 -8.60
CA LYS A 45 18.63 -2.66 -8.63
C LYS A 45 18.25 -3.59 -7.47
N PRO A 46 18.39 -3.19 -6.18
CA PRO A 46 17.99 -4.07 -5.08
C PRO A 46 16.49 -4.37 -5.08
N TYR A 47 15.65 -3.42 -5.50
CA TYR A 47 14.20 -3.61 -5.60
C TYR A 47 13.82 -4.64 -6.67
N SER A 48 14.45 -4.59 -7.85
CA SER A 48 14.14 -5.48 -8.97
C SER A 48 14.40 -6.96 -8.66
N LEU A 49 15.39 -7.27 -7.82
CA LEU A 49 15.65 -8.65 -7.38
C LEU A 49 14.45 -9.25 -6.64
N TYR A 50 13.83 -8.50 -5.72
CA TYR A 50 12.62 -8.95 -5.04
C TYR A 50 11.44 -9.07 -6.00
N GLY A 51 11.37 -8.22 -7.02
CA GLY A 51 10.39 -8.33 -8.10
C GLY A 51 10.49 -9.63 -8.89
N ILE A 52 11.71 -10.04 -9.22
CA ILE A 52 11.99 -11.31 -9.92
C ILE A 52 11.58 -12.50 -9.03
N GLU A 53 11.95 -12.48 -7.74
CA GLU A 53 11.55 -13.52 -6.78
C GLU A 53 10.02 -13.63 -6.66
N LEU A 54 9.30 -12.50 -6.53
CA LEU A 54 7.84 -12.47 -6.49
C LEU A 54 7.19 -12.95 -7.78
N PHE A 55 7.78 -12.64 -8.93
CA PHE A 55 7.30 -13.08 -10.23
C PHE A 55 7.36 -14.60 -10.35
N PHE A 56 8.51 -15.20 -10.04
CA PHE A 56 8.67 -16.66 -10.05
C PHE A 56 7.72 -17.34 -9.06
N GLN A 57 7.57 -16.79 -7.85
CA GLN A 57 6.61 -17.29 -6.88
C GLN A 57 5.17 -17.24 -7.41
N SER A 58 4.77 -16.13 -8.01
CA SER A 58 3.39 -15.90 -8.45
C SER A 58 3.01 -16.72 -9.68
N ILE A 59 3.96 -16.95 -10.59
CA ILE A 59 3.71 -17.67 -11.84
C ILE A 59 3.98 -19.16 -11.72
N ILE A 60 5.06 -19.57 -11.05
CA ILE A 60 5.40 -20.98 -10.94
C ILE A 60 4.70 -21.57 -9.72
N LEU A 61 5.08 -21.11 -8.54
CA LEU A 61 4.70 -21.80 -7.30
C LEU A 61 3.19 -21.77 -7.07
N LYS A 62 2.56 -20.59 -7.21
CA LYS A 62 1.10 -20.44 -7.01
C LYS A 62 0.25 -21.11 -8.10
N MET A 63 0.73 -21.22 -9.33
CA MET A 63 -0.03 -21.87 -10.41
C MET A 63 0.16 -23.38 -10.44
N VAL A 64 1.34 -23.88 -10.09
CA VAL A 64 1.63 -25.31 -10.09
C VAL A 64 1.03 -26.00 -8.86
N GLN A 65 0.95 -25.31 -7.71
CA GLN A 65 0.38 -25.86 -6.48
C GLN A 65 -1.01 -26.50 -6.65
N PRO A 66 -2.03 -25.85 -7.26
CA PRO A 66 -3.32 -26.48 -7.48
C PRO A 66 -3.27 -27.66 -8.46
N LEU A 67 -2.37 -27.65 -9.44
CA LEU A 67 -2.20 -28.77 -10.39
C LEU A 67 -1.65 -30.03 -9.70
N VAL A 68 -0.68 -29.86 -8.81
CA VAL A 68 -0.13 -30.97 -8.02
C VAL A 68 -1.15 -31.48 -7.01
N LEU A 69 -1.93 -30.57 -6.40
CA LEU A 69 -3.05 -30.96 -5.55
C LEU A 69 -4.10 -31.76 -6.33
N ALA A 70 -4.42 -31.38 -7.57
CA ALA A 70 -5.33 -32.14 -8.42
C ALA A 70 -4.80 -33.56 -8.73
N LYS A 71 -3.49 -33.72 -8.92
CA LYS A 71 -2.86 -35.06 -9.08
C LYS A 71 -2.97 -35.90 -7.79
N LEU A 72 -2.80 -35.28 -6.63
CA LEU A 72 -2.98 -35.94 -5.34
C LEU A 72 -4.43 -36.39 -5.13
N ILE A 73 -5.42 -35.56 -5.50
CA ILE A 73 -6.84 -35.94 -5.44
C ILE A 73 -7.10 -37.14 -6.36
N LYS A 74 -6.59 -37.10 -7.60
CA LYS A 74 -6.74 -38.20 -8.56
C LYS A 74 -6.16 -39.53 -8.06
N TYR A 75 -5.06 -39.49 -7.30
CA TYR A 75 -4.49 -40.69 -6.67
C TYR A 75 -5.50 -41.38 -5.74
N PHE A 76 -6.28 -40.61 -4.97
CA PHE A 76 -7.31 -41.16 -4.08
C PHE A 76 -8.58 -41.60 -4.81
N GLU A 77 -8.92 -40.99 -5.95
CA GLU A 77 -10.06 -41.41 -6.79
C GLU A 77 -9.81 -42.75 -7.51
N SER A 78 -8.56 -43.07 -7.85
CA SER A 78 -8.21 -44.30 -8.59
C SER A 78 -7.02 -45.05 -7.95
N PRO A 79 -7.24 -45.75 -6.82
CA PRO A 79 -6.17 -46.37 -6.02
C PRO A 79 -5.41 -47.50 -6.74
N ARG A 80 -5.96 -48.03 -7.84
CA ARG A 80 -5.37 -49.15 -8.60
C ARG A 80 -4.41 -48.71 -9.72
N SER A 81 -4.38 -47.42 -10.08
CA SER A 81 -3.61 -46.94 -11.24
C SER A 81 -2.25 -46.30 -10.89
N MET A 82 -1.96 -46.05 -9.61
CA MET A 82 -0.77 -45.31 -9.18
C MET A 82 -0.07 -46.00 -8.02
N GLY A 83 1.26 -45.95 -8.02
CA GLY A 83 2.08 -46.57 -6.97
C GLY A 83 1.99 -45.81 -5.65
N ARG A 84 2.13 -46.49 -4.50
CA ARG A 84 2.15 -45.84 -3.17
C ARG A 84 3.19 -44.72 -3.06
N PHE A 85 4.35 -44.89 -3.71
CA PHE A 85 5.41 -43.89 -3.76
C PHE A 85 4.96 -42.59 -4.45
N GLU A 86 4.17 -42.67 -5.52
CA GLU A 86 3.67 -41.51 -6.25
C GLU A 86 2.71 -40.69 -5.37
N GLY A 87 1.85 -41.35 -4.59
CA GLY A 87 0.96 -40.69 -3.63
C GLY A 87 1.73 -39.88 -2.58
N TRP A 88 2.77 -40.49 -1.99
CA TRP A 88 3.67 -39.78 -1.05
C TRP A 88 4.41 -38.62 -1.72
N ALA A 89 4.90 -38.80 -2.95
CA ALA A 89 5.60 -37.75 -3.68
C ALA A 89 4.70 -36.53 -3.95
N TRP A 90 3.45 -36.74 -4.37
CA TRP A 90 2.50 -35.64 -4.56
C TRP A 90 2.13 -34.95 -3.25
N ALA A 91 1.91 -35.70 -2.16
CA ALA A 91 1.60 -35.13 -0.86
C ALA A 91 2.75 -34.27 -0.30
N ILE A 92 3.97 -34.78 -0.34
CA ILE A 92 5.18 -34.04 0.05
C ILE A 92 5.38 -32.82 -0.87
N GLY A 93 5.09 -32.95 -2.16
CA GLY A 93 5.14 -31.85 -3.12
C GLY A 93 4.21 -30.68 -2.75
N VAL A 94 2.95 -30.95 -2.41
CA VAL A 94 1.99 -29.90 -1.97
C VAL A 94 2.48 -29.19 -0.72
N ILE A 95 2.91 -29.95 0.30
CA ILE A 95 3.39 -29.40 1.58
C ILE A 95 4.67 -28.59 1.37
N GLY A 96 5.63 -29.12 0.60
CA GLY A 96 6.89 -28.46 0.28
C GLY A 96 6.67 -27.14 -0.47
N MET A 97 5.79 -27.13 -1.47
CA MET A 97 5.45 -25.89 -2.18
C MET A 97 4.77 -24.86 -1.28
N ALA A 98 3.88 -25.28 -0.38
CA ALA A 98 3.26 -24.37 0.59
C ALA A 98 4.31 -23.75 1.53
N PHE A 99 5.25 -24.55 2.01
CA PHE A 99 6.33 -24.08 2.89
C PHE A 99 7.27 -23.10 2.18
N ILE A 100 7.71 -23.44 0.96
CA ILE A 100 8.53 -22.55 0.13
C ILE A 100 7.80 -21.23 -0.14
N ASN A 101 6.49 -21.28 -0.40
CA ASN A 101 5.68 -20.09 -0.64
C ASN A 101 5.69 -19.14 0.57
N VAL A 102 5.58 -19.67 1.78
CA VAL A 102 5.64 -18.89 3.03
C VAL A 102 7.03 -18.28 3.25
N ILE A 103 8.11 -19.01 2.95
CA ILE A 103 9.47 -18.47 3.07
C ILE A 103 9.68 -17.31 2.09
N ILE A 104 9.31 -17.50 0.82
CA ILE A 104 9.51 -16.48 -0.22
C ILE A 104 8.67 -15.24 0.09
N ILE A 105 7.38 -15.39 0.45
CA ILE A 105 6.54 -14.22 0.74
C ILE A 105 7.08 -13.43 1.93
N HIS A 106 7.55 -14.09 2.99
CA HIS A 106 8.07 -13.40 4.16
C HIS A 106 9.40 -12.70 3.87
N ARG A 107 10.32 -13.38 3.18
CA ARG A 107 11.61 -12.81 2.77
C ARG A 107 11.46 -11.60 1.85
N THR A 108 10.62 -11.72 0.83
CA THR A 108 10.36 -10.63 -0.13
C THR A 108 9.63 -9.46 0.53
N SER A 109 8.63 -9.71 1.38
CA SER A 109 7.89 -8.67 2.10
C SER A 109 8.80 -7.87 3.04
N LEU A 110 9.63 -8.56 3.85
CA LEU A 110 10.60 -7.89 4.71
C LEU A 110 11.65 -7.10 3.91
N GLY A 111 12.11 -7.65 2.78
CA GLY A 111 13.04 -6.96 1.89
C GLY A 111 12.47 -5.68 1.29
N GLN A 112 11.22 -5.73 0.83
CA GLN A 112 10.52 -4.57 0.27
C GLN A 112 10.19 -3.51 1.32
N LEU A 113 9.75 -3.91 2.51
CA LEU A 113 9.57 -3.01 3.66
C LEU A 113 10.88 -2.29 4.02
N ARG A 114 12.00 -3.03 4.00
CA ARG A 114 13.32 -2.44 4.24
C ARG A 114 13.69 -1.41 3.19
N ILE A 115 13.45 -1.68 1.90
CA ILE A 115 13.67 -0.71 0.82
C ILE A 115 12.80 0.53 1.03
N GLY A 116 11.53 0.36 1.41
CA GLY A 116 10.62 1.47 1.71
C GLY A 116 11.16 2.37 2.82
N MET A 117 11.57 1.75 3.93
CA MET A 117 12.20 2.43 5.05
C MET A 117 13.49 3.17 4.64
N GLN A 118 14.37 2.54 3.86
CA GLN A 118 15.60 3.18 3.38
C GLN A 118 15.27 4.39 2.49
N CYS A 119 14.26 4.28 1.61
CA CYS A 119 13.80 5.37 0.76
C CYS A 119 13.24 6.53 1.58
N ARG A 120 12.44 6.24 2.62
CA ARG A 120 11.93 7.24 3.57
C ARG A 120 13.08 7.97 4.27
N ILE A 121 14.01 7.24 4.87
CA ILE A 121 15.16 7.81 5.60
C ILE A 121 16.03 8.68 4.69
N ALA A 122 16.35 8.20 3.50
CA ALA A 122 17.14 8.94 2.51
C ALA A 122 16.45 10.25 2.11
N THR A 123 15.14 10.20 1.85
CA THR A 123 14.34 11.37 1.47
C THR A 123 14.20 12.37 2.63
N CYS A 124 13.94 11.90 3.86
CA CYS A 124 13.93 12.75 5.05
C CYS A 124 15.27 13.47 5.23
N SER A 125 16.39 12.76 5.08
CA SER A 125 17.73 13.33 5.22
C SER A 125 17.99 14.42 4.17
N LEU A 126 17.64 14.16 2.91
CA LEU A 126 17.79 15.13 1.82
C LEU A 126 16.96 16.40 2.06
N ILE A 127 15.69 16.24 2.45
CA ILE A 127 14.80 17.39 2.73
C ILE A 127 15.35 18.17 3.91
N TYR A 128 15.73 17.50 5.01
CA TYR A 128 16.29 18.16 6.19
C TYR A 128 17.54 18.98 5.86
N ARG A 129 18.49 18.43 5.10
CA ARG A 129 19.68 19.17 4.63
C ARG A 129 19.30 20.37 3.77
N LYS A 130 18.30 20.23 2.89
CA LYS A 130 17.82 21.31 2.04
C LYS A 130 17.18 22.45 2.85
N LEU A 131 16.40 22.13 3.89
CA LEU A 131 15.78 23.11 4.78
C LEU A 131 16.83 23.94 5.52
N LEU A 132 17.88 23.29 6.04
CA LEU A 132 18.97 23.98 6.74
C LEU A 132 19.76 24.94 5.84
N ARG A 133 19.71 24.77 4.51
CA ARG A 133 20.37 25.63 3.52
C ARG A 133 19.44 26.68 2.89
N LEU A 134 18.14 26.67 3.20
CA LEU A 134 17.20 27.68 2.68
C LEU A 134 17.35 29.00 3.48
N SER A 135 17.37 30.14 2.78
CA SER A 135 17.46 31.46 3.43
C SER A 135 16.15 31.82 4.16
N LYS A 136 16.24 32.61 5.24
CA LYS A 136 15.08 33.12 6.00
C LYS A 136 14.00 33.80 5.16
N ALA A 137 14.35 34.41 4.01
CA ALA A 137 13.42 35.12 3.12
C ALA A 137 12.38 34.21 2.43
N SER A 138 12.59 32.89 2.41
CA SER A 138 11.63 31.91 1.88
C SER A 138 11.00 31.03 2.97
N ASN A 139 11.19 31.38 4.24
CA ASN A 139 10.81 30.56 5.39
C ASN A 139 9.66 31.21 6.18
N ASP A 140 8.53 31.43 5.53
CA ASP A 140 7.28 31.76 6.22
C ASP A 140 6.92 30.63 7.20
N ASN A 141 6.40 30.98 8.39
CA ASN A 141 6.03 29.99 9.41
C ASN A 141 5.07 28.90 8.89
N THR A 142 4.25 29.23 7.88
CA THR A 142 3.38 28.29 7.17
C THR A 142 4.16 27.20 6.41
N ALA A 143 5.32 27.54 5.83
CA ALA A 143 6.15 26.60 5.09
C ALA A 143 6.80 25.56 6.01
N ALA A 144 7.19 25.95 7.23
CA ALA A 144 7.75 25.02 8.22
C ALA A 144 6.72 23.95 8.64
N GLY A 145 5.47 24.35 8.88
CA GLY A 145 4.38 23.41 9.19
C GLY A 145 4.06 22.45 8.05
N GLN A 146 4.01 22.95 6.81
CA GLN A 146 3.80 22.12 5.62
C GLN A 146 4.91 21.08 5.43
N VAL A 147 6.15 21.46 5.68
CA VAL A 147 7.30 20.56 5.59
C VAL A 147 7.28 19.48 6.67
N VAL A 148 6.94 19.83 7.92
CA VAL A 148 6.78 18.84 8.99
C VAL A 148 5.67 17.85 8.62
N ASN A 149 4.54 18.33 8.11
CA ASN A 149 3.46 17.45 7.66
C ASN A 149 3.90 16.53 6.52
N LEU A 150 4.66 17.05 5.54
CA LEU A 150 5.25 16.25 4.46
C LEU A 150 6.15 15.13 5.01
N LEU A 151 7.04 15.46 5.97
CA LEU A 151 7.95 14.49 6.58
C LEU A 151 7.22 13.43 7.40
N SER A 152 6.15 13.81 8.10
CA SER A 152 5.42 12.93 9.01
C SER A 152 4.36 12.07 8.32
N ASN A 153 3.65 12.60 7.33
CA ASN A 153 2.49 11.93 6.73
C ASN A 153 2.78 11.37 5.33
N ASP A 154 3.32 12.18 4.43
CA ASP A 154 3.55 11.76 3.05
C ASP A 154 4.72 10.78 2.93
N LEU A 155 5.82 11.03 3.66
CA LEU A 155 6.97 10.14 3.63
C LEU A 155 6.72 8.78 4.29
N ALA A 156 5.74 8.68 5.20
CA ALA A 156 5.35 7.40 5.78
C ALA A 156 4.79 6.43 4.71
N ARG A 157 4.20 6.94 3.62
CA ARG A 157 3.70 6.09 2.52
C ARG A 157 4.81 5.35 1.79
N PHE A 158 6.04 5.87 1.80
CA PHE A 158 7.19 5.20 1.17
C PHE A 158 7.53 3.86 1.81
N ASP A 159 7.16 3.63 3.07
CA ASP A 159 7.39 2.35 3.75
C ASP A 159 6.56 1.22 3.10
N ILE A 160 5.36 1.53 2.61
CA ILE A 160 4.37 0.53 2.16
C ILE A 160 4.31 0.41 0.64
N VAL A 161 4.50 1.51 -0.11
CA VAL A 161 4.40 1.53 -1.58
C VAL A 161 5.24 0.43 -2.27
N PRO A 162 6.50 0.14 -1.89
CA PRO A 162 7.30 -0.90 -2.52
C PRO A 162 6.70 -2.31 -2.47
N ILE A 163 5.84 -2.60 -1.49
CA ILE A 163 5.16 -3.90 -1.39
C ILE A 163 4.17 -4.08 -2.54
N PHE A 164 3.50 -3.01 -2.95
CA PHE A 164 2.40 -3.07 -3.93
C PHE A 164 2.83 -2.87 -5.38
N LEU A 165 3.92 -2.14 -5.61
CA LEU A 165 4.35 -1.74 -6.95
C LEU A 165 4.60 -2.92 -7.92
N HIS A 166 5.18 -4.04 -7.45
CA HIS A 166 5.39 -5.21 -8.31
C HIS A 166 4.09 -5.92 -8.70
N TYR A 167 3.03 -5.83 -7.90
CA TYR A 167 1.76 -6.47 -8.22
C TYR A 167 1.06 -5.83 -9.42
N ILE A 168 1.35 -4.57 -9.76
CA ILE A 168 0.76 -3.86 -10.89
C ILE A 168 0.95 -4.62 -12.21
N TRP A 169 2.14 -5.22 -12.41
CA TRP A 169 2.46 -5.94 -13.64
C TRP A 169 2.41 -7.47 -13.47
N ILE A 170 2.63 -7.99 -12.25
CA ILE A 170 2.53 -9.43 -11.97
C ILE A 170 1.08 -9.91 -12.05
N MET A 171 0.13 -9.18 -11.46
CA MET A 171 -1.27 -9.63 -11.37
C MET A 171 -1.94 -9.80 -12.74
N PRO A 172 -1.85 -8.87 -13.70
CA PRO A 172 -2.43 -9.08 -15.03
C PRO A 172 -1.90 -10.34 -15.72
N LEU A 173 -0.59 -10.56 -15.67
CA LEU A 173 0.03 -11.74 -16.26
C LEU A 173 -0.40 -13.02 -15.53
N GLN A 174 -0.47 -12.97 -14.20
CA GLN A 174 -0.94 -14.06 -13.37
C GLN A 174 -2.40 -14.44 -13.71
N THR A 175 -3.27 -13.46 -13.93
CA THR A 175 -4.67 -13.69 -14.34
C THR A 175 -4.76 -14.37 -15.70
N VAL A 176 -3.95 -13.97 -16.69
CA VAL A 176 -3.93 -14.61 -18.01
C VAL A 176 -3.52 -16.08 -17.90
N ILE A 177 -2.44 -16.37 -17.17
CA ILE A 177 -1.93 -17.74 -17.00
C ILE A 177 -2.96 -18.61 -16.26
N ALA A 178 -3.56 -18.09 -15.18
CA ALA A 178 -4.62 -18.78 -14.47
C ALA A 178 -5.81 -19.08 -15.39
N GLY A 179 -6.21 -18.12 -16.23
CA GLY A 179 -7.26 -18.29 -17.22
C GLY A 179 -6.99 -19.42 -18.21
N VAL A 180 -5.76 -19.53 -18.73
CA VAL A 180 -5.34 -20.62 -19.62
C VAL A 180 -5.40 -21.97 -18.91
N ILE A 181 -4.90 -22.05 -17.67
CA ILE A 181 -4.94 -23.30 -16.87
C ILE A 181 -6.39 -23.73 -16.61
N MET A 182 -7.26 -22.80 -16.26
CA MET A 182 -8.69 -23.08 -16.04
C MET A 182 -9.40 -23.51 -17.31
N TYR A 183 -9.12 -22.85 -18.45
CA TYR A 183 -9.67 -23.24 -19.75
C TYR A 183 -9.25 -24.66 -20.14
N ASN A 184 -7.99 -25.04 -19.90
CA ASN A 184 -7.54 -26.41 -20.15
C ASN A 184 -8.21 -27.45 -19.24
N SER A 185 -8.69 -27.04 -18.06
CA SER A 185 -9.29 -27.95 -17.08
C SER A 185 -10.80 -28.13 -17.26
N VAL A 186 -11.54 -27.04 -17.55
CA VAL A 186 -13.02 -27.04 -17.59
C VAL A 186 -13.58 -26.47 -18.90
N GLY A 187 -12.72 -26.19 -19.89
CA GLY A 187 -13.11 -25.66 -21.19
C GLY A 187 -13.77 -24.28 -21.10
N TYR A 188 -14.81 -24.07 -21.91
CA TYR A 188 -15.51 -22.79 -22.00
C TYR A 188 -16.17 -22.32 -20.70
N ALA A 189 -16.46 -23.23 -19.75
CA ALA A 189 -17.01 -22.85 -18.45
C ALA A 189 -16.06 -21.93 -17.65
N ALA A 190 -14.76 -21.98 -17.92
CA ALA A 190 -13.77 -21.09 -17.29
C ALA A 190 -14.07 -19.60 -17.56
N PHE A 191 -14.64 -19.25 -18.72
CA PHE A 191 -14.97 -17.87 -19.06
C PHE A 191 -16.03 -17.29 -18.14
N ALA A 192 -17.03 -18.07 -17.73
CA ALA A 192 -18.05 -17.60 -16.78
C ALA A 192 -17.42 -17.19 -15.44
N GLY A 193 -16.48 -18.01 -14.94
CA GLY A 193 -15.72 -17.70 -13.73
C GLY A 193 -14.81 -16.48 -13.89
N LEU A 194 -14.09 -16.37 -15.01
CA LEU A 194 -13.23 -15.22 -15.30
C LEU A 194 -14.03 -13.91 -15.37
N VAL A 195 -15.20 -13.92 -16.03
CA VAL A 195 -16.10 -12.77 -16.11
C VAL A 195 -16.63 -12.40 -14.74
N ALA A 196 -17.11 -13.38 -13.95
CA ALA A 196 -17.61 -13.15 -12.60
C ALA A 196 -16.54 -12.51 -11.70
N ILE A 197 -15.32 -13.07 -11.70
CA ILE A 197 -14.19 -12.53 -10.93
C ILE A 197 -13.80 -11.13 -11.43
N THR A 198 -13.78 -10.90 -12.74
CA THR A 198 -13.43 -9.59 -13.29
C THR A 198 -14.44 -8.52 -12.89
N ILE A 199 -15.74 -8.83 -12.94
CA ILE A 199 -16.83 -7.94 -12.50
C ILE A 199 -16.73 -7.68 -10.98
N GLN A 200 -16.44 -8.70 -10.19
CA GLN A 200 -16.26 -8.52 -8.74
C GLN A 200 -15.02 -7.67 -8.42
N ALA A 201 -13.88 -7.95 -9.07
CA ALA A 201 -12.59 -7.36 -8.73
C ALA A 201 -12.38 -5.94 -9.27
N VAL A 202 -12.99 -5.59 -10.42
CA VAL A 202 -12.74 -4.30 -11.08
C VAL A 202 -13.90 -3.31 -10.84
N PRO A 203 -15.09 -3.48 -11.44
CA PRO A 203 -16.14 -2.47 -11.29
C PRO A 203 -16.75 -2.46 -9.89
N LEU A 204 -17.03 -3.61 -9.27
CA LEU A 204 -17.63 -3.64 -7.94
C LEU A 204 -16.65 -3.08 -6.88
N GLN A 205 -15.42 -3.61 -6.82
CA GLN A 205 -14.41 -3.11 -5.89
C GLN A 205 -14.08 -1.63 -6.13
N GLY A 206 -14.00 -1.21 -7.40
CA GLY A 206 -13.75 0.18 -7.79
C GLY A 206 -14.87 1.11 -7.35
N TYR A 207 -16.13 0.72 -7.56
CA TYR A 207 -17.30 1.48 -7.12
C TYR A 207 -17.39 1.57 -5.60
N LEU A 208 -17.18 0.45 -4.88
CA LEU A 208 -17.15 0.44 -3.41
C LEU A 208 -16.03 1.34 -2.88
N SER A 209 -14.84 1.30 -3.49
CA SER A 209 -13.72 2.19 -3.12
C SER A 209 -14.05 3.66 -3.36
N TYR A 210 -14.69 4.00 -4.48
CA TYR A 210 -15.17 5.35 -4.77
C TYR A 210 -16.20 5.81 -3.72
N LEU A 211 -17.17 4.95 -3.39
CA LEU A 211 -18.19 5.25 -2.39
C LEU A 211 -17.58 5.43 -1.00
N GLN A 212 -16.62 4.60 -0.60
CA GLN A 212 -15.86 4.78 0.63
C GLN A 212 -15.13 6.13 0.64
N GLY A 213 -14.53 6.55 -0.47
CA GLY A 213 -13.90 7.87 -0.60
C GLY A 213 -14.89 9.01 -0.38
N LYS A 214 -16.06 8.95 -1.03
CA LYS A 214 -17.14 9.96 -0.90
C LYS A 214 -17.66 10.04 0.53
N LEU A 215 -17.87 8.89 1.19
CA LEU A 215 -18.33 8.83 2.57
C LEU A 215 -17.27 9.35 3.55
N ARG A 216 -15.99 9.01 3.37
CA ARG A 216 -14.89 9.55 4.18
C ARG A 216 -14.83 11.08 4.11
N LEU A 217 -15.00 11.66 2.93
CA LEU A 217 -15.06 13.12 2.79
C LEU A 217 -16.28 13.70 3.54
N LYS A 218 -17.44 13.05 3.45
CA LYS A 218 -18.64 13.47 4.18
C LYS A 218 -18.45 13.38 5.70
N ILE A 219 -17.78 12.34 6.19
CA ILE A 219 -17.42 12.21 7.61
C ILE A 219 -16.50 13.36 8.01
N ALA A 220 -15.42 13.60 7.26
CA ALA A 220 -14.48 14.70 7.54
C ALA A 220 -15.19 16.05 7.69
N ASN A 221 -16.05 16.42 6.73
CA ASN A 221 -16.81 17.67 6.80
C ASN A 221 -17.75 17.75 8.02
N ARG A 222 -18.38 16.64 8.42
CA ARG A 222 -19.27 16.61 9.60
C ARG A 222 -18.47 16.69 10.91
N THR A 223 -17.35 15.98 10.99
CA THR A 223 -16.43 16.04 12.12
C THR A 223 -15.86 17.45 12.26
N ASP A 224 -15.42 18.09 11.17
CA ASP A 224 -14.90 19.46 11.17
C ASP A 224 -15.93 20.45 11.68
N HIS A 225 -17.18 20.37 11.23
CA HIS A 225 -18.25 21.22 11.72
C HIS A 225 -18.51 21.03 13.23
N ARG A 226 -18.53 19.79 13.73
CA ARG A 226 -18.70 19.51 15.16
C ARG A 226 -17.53 20.07 15.98
N VAL A 227 -16.30 19.94 15.48
CA VAL A 227 -15.09 20.48 16.14
C VAL A 227 -15.13 22.01 16.17
N GLN A 228 -15.57 22.65 15.07
CA GLN A 228 -15.77 24.09 15.03
C GLN A 228 -16.81 24.56 16.05
N LEU A 229 -17.99 23.92 16.10
CA LEU A 229 -19.03 24.22 17.10
C LEU A 229 -18.48 24.10 18.54
N MET A 230 -17.71 23.05 18.82
CA MET A 230 -17.07 22.90 20.12
C MET A 230 -16.09 24.03 20.43
N SER A 231 -15.30 24.47 19.45
CA SER A 231 -14.39 25.60 19.59
C SER A 231 -15.14 26.88 19.95
N GLU A 232 -16.25 27.18 19.27
CA GLU A 232 -17.09 28.34 19.54
C GLU A 232 -17.72 28.29 20.93
N ILE A 233 -18.24 27.13 21.36
CA ILE A 233 -18.77 26.93 22.71
C ILE A 233 -17.70 27.15 23.77
N THR A 234 -16.49 26.63 23.57
CA THR A 234 -15.39 26.81 24.54
C THR A 234 -14.95 28.26 24.65
N ALA A 235 -14.92 29.00 23.53
CA ALA A 235 -14.62 30.43 23.54
C ALA A 235 -15.70 31.26 24.26
N GLY A 236 -16.97 30.87 24.14
CA GLY A 236 -18.12 31.55 24.74
C GLY A 236 -18.58 31.02 26.11
N ILE A 237 -17.82 30.13 26.76
CA ILE A 237 -18.32 29.32 27.88
C ILE A 237 -18.82 30.15 29.09
N GLN A 238 -18.18 31.30 29.35
CA GLN A 238 -18.58 32.18 30.46
C GLN A 238 -19.99 32.73 30.25
N VAL A 239 -20.31 33.19 29.04
CA VAL A 239 -21.64 33.72 28.69
C VAL A 239 -22.69 32.62 28.80
N ILE A 240 -22.40 31.44 28.23
CA ILE A 240 -23.31 30.28 28.27
C ILE A 240 -23.65 29.91 29.71
N LYS A 241 -22.66 29.92 30.62
CA LYS A 241 -22.84 29.66 32.05
C LYS A 241 -23.64 30.75 32.77
N MET A 242 -23.39 32.02 32.46
CA MET A 242 -24.14 33.14 33.06
C MET A 242 -25.64 33.09 32.74
N TYR A 243 -26.01 32.64 31.54
CA TYR A 243 -27.40 32.54 31.10
C TYR A 243 -28.01 31.14 31.28
N ALA A 244 -27.29 30.17 31.87
CA ALA A 244 -27.72 28.78 32.04
C ALA A 244 -28.18 28.12 30.70
N TRP A 245 -27.47 28.41 29.61
CA TRP A 245 -27.78 27.91 28.26
C TRP A 245 -27.15 26.55 27.94
N GLU A 246 -26.66 25.79 28.92
CA GLU A 246 -25.93 24.56 28.63
C GLU A 246 -26.77 23.51 27.92
N LYS A 247 -28.05 23.37 28.29
CA LYS A 247 -28.95 22.35 27.71
C LYS A 247 -29.21 22.59 26.20
N PRO A 248 -29.55 23.80 25.75
CA PRO A 248 -29.63 24.11 24.32
C PRO A 248 -28.34 23.83 23.54
N PHE A 249 -27.17 24.21 24.08
CA PHE A 249 -25.89 23.98 23.40
C PHE A 249 -25.50 22.49 23.38
N GLU A 250 -25.81 21.74 24.44
CA GLU A 250 -25.67 20.28 24.50
C GLU A 250 -26.49 19.61 23.38
N GLU A 251 -27.74 20.04 23.20
CA GLU A 251 -28.63 19.52 22.17
C GLU A 251 -28.11 19.81 20.75
N MET A 252 -27.60 21.02 20.49
CA MET A 252 -26.97 21.36 19.20
C MET A 252 -25.79 20.42 18.87
N VAL A 253 -24.91 20.18 19.84
CA VAL A 253 -23.79 19.24 19.68
C VAL A 253 -24.28 17.81 19.46
N ARG A 254 -25.32 17.38 20.18
CA ARG A 254 -25.91 16.04 20.04
C ARG A 254 -26.46 15.82 18.63
N ILE A 255 -27.13 16.80 18.05
CA ILE A 255 -27.62 16.75 16.66
C ILE A 255 -26.46 16.64 15.68
N ALA A 256 -25.43 17.49 15.83
CA ALA A 256 -24.23 17.44 14.98
C ALA A 256 -23.53 16.06 15.05
N ARG A 257 -23.44 15.48 16.26
CA ARG A 257 -22.89 14.14 16.48
C ARG A 257 -23.75 13.03 15.88
N LYS A 258 -25.07 13.13 15.95
CA LYS A 258 -25.98 12.16 15.32
C LYS A 258 -25.77 12.10 13.81
N LEU A 259 -25.73 13.26 13.15
CA LEU A 259 -25.48 13.36 11.70
C LEU A 259 -24.11 12.81 11.29
N GLU A 260 -23.09 12.96 12.14
CA GLU A 260 -21.77 12.34 11.95
C GLU A 260 -21.86 10.81 12.05
N ILE A 261 -22.48 10.30 13.12
CA ILE A 261 -22.62 8.86 13.40
C ILE A 261 -23.42 8.15 12.30
N ASP A 262 -24.48 8.76 11.77
CA ASP A 262 -25.29 8.17 10.70
C ASP A 262 -24.43 7.82 9.47
N VAL A 263 -23.49 8.70 9.10
CA VAL A 263 -22.57 8.48 7.97
C VAL A 263 -21.48 7.47 8.34
N VAL A 264 -21.00 7.49 9.59
CA VAL A 264 -20.04 6.50 10.10
C VAL A 264 -20.65 5.10 10.07
N ALA A 265 -21.91 4.94 10.47
CA ALA A 265 -22.62 3.66 10.45
C ALA A 265 -22.71 3.11 9.02
N ILE A 266 -23.15 3.91 8.06
CA ILE A 266 -23.18 3.52 6.63
C ILE A 266 -21.79 3.09 6.15
N THR A 267 -20.76 3.85 6.52
CA THR A 267 -19.37 3.52 6.16
C THR A 267 -18.90 2.20 6.77
N SER A 268 -19.35 1.87 7.98
CA SER A 268 -19.05 0.62 8.65
C SER A 268 -19.68 -0.60 7.98
N TYR A 269 -20.83 -0.44 7.32
CA TYR A 269 -21.46 -1.53 6.55
C TYR A 269 -20.77 -1.78 5.20
N ILE A 270 -20.12 -0.76 4.64
CA ILE A 270 -19.42 -0.82 3.34
C ILE A 270 -17.96 -1.28 3.50
N ARG A 271 -17.43 -1.20 4.71
CA ARG A 271 -16.04 -1.55 5.02
C ARG A 271 -15.90 -3.04 5.33
#